data_AF-A0A183FVC7-F1
#
_entry.id   AF-A0A183FVC7-F1
#
_cell.length_a   1.000
_cell.length_b   1.000
_cell.length_c   1.000
_cell.angle_alpha   90.00
_cell.angle_beta   90.00
_cell.angle_gamma   90.00
#
_symmetry.space_group_name_H-M   'P 1'
#
loop_
_entity.id
_entity.type
_entity.pdbx_description
1 polymer ?
#
loop_
_entity_poly.entity_id
_entity_poly.type
_entity_poly.pdbx_seq_one_letter_code
_entity_poly.pdbx_strand_id
1 'polypeptide(L)'
;MILRHKRQEVEATTAPTTEEGEASSTSAPATCVFNNLCYSNEDCPGGQCVGAFVGKCNCNGCVNLGRCDDDSLCGGLKGSCDLKVDICDCSLGFVKAGYSSYGAAMTFFCNVKNCTRATAAEDCLGLQCNFGTCVC
;
A
#
# COMPACT_ATOMS: atom_id res chain seq x y z
N MET A 1 -61.32 0.02 -30.50
CA MET A 1 -60.25 0.32 -31.48
C MET A 1 -58.97 -0.30 -31.00
N ILE A 2 -58.48 -1.28 -31.77
CA ILE A 2 -57.28 -2.10 -31.53
C ILE A 2 -56.12 -1.40 -32.21
N LEU A 3 -54.97 -1.24 -31.54
CA LEU A 3 -53.62 -1.18 -32.17
C LEU A 3 -52.56 -1.27 -31.05
N ARG A 4 -52.15 -2.48 -30.67
CA ARG A 4 -51.04 -3.29 -31.22
C ARG A 4 -49.72 -3.04 -30.47
N HIS A 5 -49.52 -3.84 -29.42
CA HIS A 5 -48.20 -4.22 -28.92
C HIS A 5 -47.41 -4.90 -30.06
N LYS A 6 -46.28 -4.32 -30.44
CA LYS A 6 -45.27 -5.01 -31.26
C LYS A 6 -44.26 -5.69 -30.34
N ARG A 7 -44.31 -7.02 -30.36
CA ARG A 7 -43.25 -7.96 -29.99
C ARG A 7 -42.11 -7.81 -31.00
N GLN A 8 -40.88 -7.74 -30.53
CA GLN A 8 -39.70 -8.10 -31.31
C GLN A 8 -38.80 -8.98 -30.45
N GLU A 9 -38.71 -10.23 -30.86
CA GLU A 9 -37.68 -11.20 -30.48
C GLU A 9 -36.44 -10.93 -31.34
N VAL A 10 -35.25 -10.95 -30.72
CA VAL A 10 -33.95 -11.14 -31.37
C VAL A 10 -33.08 -11.83 -30.33
N GLU A 11 -33.10 -13.16 -30.25
CA GLU A 11 -32.27 -14.12 -30.99
C GLU A 11 -30.79 -14.01 -30.63
N ALA A 12 -30.31 -15.05 -29.95
CA ALA A 12 -28.93 -15.27 -29.57
C ALA A 12 -28.05 -15.34 -30.82
N THR A 13 -26.97 -14.56 -30.83
CA THR A 13 -25.88 -14.72 -31.80
C THR A 13 -24.59 -14.96 -31.01
N THR A 14 -24.20 -16.23 -30.94
CA THR A 14 -22.86 -16.65 -30.53
C THR A 14 -21.93 -16.39 -31.72
N ALA A 15 -20.98 -15.47 -31.56
CA ALA A 15 -19.86 -15.28 -32.48
C ALA A 15 -18.58 -15.87 -31.86
N PRO A 16 -17.68 -16.45 -32.67
CA PRO A 16 -16.54 -17.23 -32.22
C PRO A 16 -15.25 -16.39 -32.07
N THR A 17 -14.32 -16.92 -31.27
CA THR A 17 -12.86 -16.66 -31.31
C THR A 17 -12.47 -15.26 -30.76
N THR A 18 -11.66 -15.17 -29.71
CA THR A 18 -10.22 -15.48 -29.75
C THR A 18 -9.75 -15.91 -28.38
N GLU A 19 -9.19 -17.12 -28.30
CA GLU A 19 -8.24 -17.47 -27.25
C GLU A 19 -7.04 -16.54 -27.41
N GLU A 20 -7.02 -15.45 -26.65
CA GLU A 20 -5.77 -14.79 -26.30
C GLU A 20 -5.03 -15.80 -25.43
N GLY A 21 -4.24 -16.64 -26.10
CA GLY A 21 -3.18 -17.36 -25.44
C GLY A 21 -2.44 -16.35 -24.57
N GLU A 22 -2.44 -16.60 -23.26
CA GLU A 22 -1.46 -16.02 -22.37
C GLU A 22 -0.13 -16.23 -23.07
N ALA A 23 0.39 -15.13 -23.62
CA ALA A 23 1.78 -15.03 -23.95
C ALA A 23 2.48 -15.26 -22.62
N SER A 24 2.87 -16.52 -22.41
CA SER A 24 3.93 -16.89 -21.50
C SER A 24 5.17 -16.21 -22.06
N SER A 25 5.27 -14.91 -21.76
CA SER A 25 6.51 -14.18 -21.77
C SER A 25 7.33 -14.93 -20.74
N THR A 26 8.09 -15.91 -21.21
CA THR A 26 9.22 -16.46 -20.49
C THR A 26 10.21 -15.30 -20.38
N SER A 27 9.92 -14.37 -19.48
CA SER A 27 10.90 -13.43 -18.97
C SER A 27 12.02 -14.30 -18.46
N ALA A 28 13.25 -14.06 -18.93
CA ALA A 28 14.43 -14.64 -18.33
C ALA A 28 14.26 -14.59 -16.80
N PRO A 29 14.65 -15.65 -16.07
CA PRO A 29 14.45 -15.69 -14.62
C PRO A 29 15.04 -14.40 -14.06
N ALA A 30 14.18 -13.61 -13.41
CA ALA A 30 14.61 -12.36 -12.79
C ALA A 30 15.80 -12.69 -11.88
N THR A 31 16.89 -11.95 -12.01
CA THR A 31 18.10 -12.17 -11.23
C THR A 31 18.14 -11.18 -10.07
N CYS A 32 18.51 -11.64 -8.87
CA CYS A 32 18.74 -10.76 -7.73
C CYS A 32 19.75 -9.66 -8.08
N VAL A 33 19.41 -8.41 -7.71
CA VAL A 33 20.29 -7.24 -7.86
C VAL A 33 20.73 -6.81 -6.47
N PHE A 34 22.03 -6.93 -6.19
CA PHE A 34 22.59 -6.56 -4.89
C PHE A 34 22.26 -5.11 -4.53
N ASN A 35 21.90 -4.87 -3.27
CA ASN A 35 21.47 -3.57 -2.72
C ASN A 35 20.20 -2.97 -3.35
N ASN A 36 19.44 -3.70 -4.18
CA ASN A 36 18.15 -3.20 -4.64
C ASN A 36 17.16 -3.08 -3.48
N LEU A 37 16.29 -2.07 -3.51
CA LEU A 37 15.28 -1.85 -2.48
C LEU A 37 14.21 -2.93 -2.57
N CYS A 38 13.85 -3.51 -1.43
CA CYS A 38 12.88 -4.60 -1.35
C CYS A 38 11.94 -4.44 -0.16
N TYR A 39 10.77 -5.06 -0.25
CA TYR A 39 9.76 -5.12 0.83
C TYR A 39 9.43 -6.57 1.22
N SER A 40 9.99 -7.53 0.48
CA SER A 40 9.75 -8.96 0.60
C SER A 40 10.87 -9.73 -0.11
N ASN A 41 11.00 -11.03 0.14
CA ASN A 41 12.05 -11.84 -0.51
C ASN A 41 11.79 -12.02 -2.01
N GLU A 42 10.54 -11.89 -2.42
CA GLU A 42 10.06 -11.97 -3.79
C GLU A 42 10.65 -10.84 -4.66
N ASP A 43 10.97 -9.69 -4.05
CA ASP A 43 11.67 -8.58 -4.69
C ASP A 43 13.15 -8.87 -4.94
N CYS A 44 13.69 -9.96 -4.36
CA CYS A 44 15.08 -10.40 -4.47
C CYS A 44 15.18 -11.83 -5.03
N PRO A 45 14.88 -12.08 -6.32
CA PRO A 45 14.85 -13.43 -6.88
C PRO A 45 16.18 -14.17 -6.77
N GLY A 46 16.24 -15.21 -5.94
CA GLY A 46 17.48 -15.94 -5.65
C GLY A 46 18.35 -15.34 -4.54
N GLY A 47 17.84 -14.33 -3.83
CA GLY A 47 18.46 -13.72 -2.66
C GLY A 47 17.46 -13.54 -1.51
N GLN A 48 17.77 -12.63 -0.59
CA GLN A 48 16.91 -12.28 0.54
C GLN A 48 16.76 -10.77 0.69
N CYS A 49 15.60 -10.33 1.12
CA CYS A 49 15.38 -8.95 1.50
C CYS A 49 15.74 -8.75 2.97
N VAL A 50 16.82 -8.02 3.23
CA VAL A 50 17.36 -7.86 4.58
C VAL A 50 17.14 -6.42 5.06
N GLY A 51 16.57 -6.28 6.25
CA GLY A 51 16.30 -5.00 6.91
C GLY A 51 15.51 -5.18 8.20
N ALA A 52 15.49 -4.15 9.04
CA ALA A 52 14.64 -4.15 10.22
C ALA A 52 13.18 -4.00 9.81
N PHE A 53 12.33 -4.94 10.25
CA PHE A 53 10.88 -4.89 10.03
C PHE A 53 10.46 -4.76 8.56
N VAL A 54 11.20 -5.37 7.63
CA VAL A 54 10.88 -5.39 6.19
C VAL A 54 9.41 -5.74 5.94
N GLY A 55 8.76 -4.96 5.07
CA GLY A 55 7.37 -5.19 4.69
C GLY A 55 6.38 -4.85 5.80
N LYS A 56 6.79 -4.07 6.80
CA LYS A 56 5.93 -3.60 7.91
C LYS A 56 5.83 -2.09 7.96
N CYS A 57 4.73 -1.57 8.47
CA CYS A 57 4.51 -0.12 8.54
C CYS A 57 5.52 0.59 9.47
N ASN A 58 6.15 1.65 8.96
CA ASN A 58 7.17 2.41 9.66
C ASN A 58 6.56 3.62 10.39
N CYS A 59 6.26 3.45 11.68
CA CYS A 59 5.73 4.54 12.50
C CYS A 59 6.78 5.54 12.97
N ASN A 60 8.07 5.21 12.90
CA ASN A 60 9.14 6.15 13.19
C ASN A 60 9.23 7.27 12.14
N GLY A 61 8.53 7.12 11.00
CA GLY A 61 8.39 8.17 10.01
C GLY A 61 7.63 9.40 10.51
N CYS A 62 6.75 9.27 11.51
CA CYS A 62 6.04 10.42 12.05
C CYS A 62 6.94 11.27 12.96
N VAL A 63 7.21 12.50 12.54
CA VAL A 63 8.11 13.43 13.23
C VAL A 63 7.34 14.24 14.27
N ASN A 64 7.07 13.63 15.42
CA ASN A 64 6.29 14.27 16.49
C ASN A 64 6.91 15.62 16.90
N LEU A 65 6.07 16.62 17.11
CA LEU A 65 6.44 18.00 17.43
C LEU A 65 7.16 18.78 16.32
N GLY A 66 7.33 18.19 15.12
CA GLY A 66 7.85 18.89 13.94
C GLY A 66 6.86 19.92 13.41
N ARG A 67 7.35 20.99 12.78
CA ARG A 67 6.49 21.96 12.07
C ARG A 67 5.85 21.30 10.84
N CYS A 68 4.59 21.62 10.56
CA CYS A 68 3.90 21.09 9.39
C CYS A 68 2.84 22.06 8.85
N ASP A 69 2.65 21.99 7.55
CA ASP A 69 1.55 22.63 6.81
C ASP A 69 0.52 21.57 6.35
N ASP A 70 0.94 20.30 6.29
CA ASP A 70 0.11 19.13 5.99
C ASP A 70 0.75 17.84 6.53
N ASP A 71 0.04 16.71 6.41
CA ASP A 71 0.48 15.42 6.93
C ASP A 71 1.76 14.87 6.26
N SER A 72 2.11 15.31 5.04
CA SER A 72 3.32 14.86 4.36
C SER A 72 4.59 15.29 5.10
N LEU A 73 4.54 16.43 5.78
CA LEU A 73 5.63 16.90 6.66
C LEU A 73 5.69 16.15 7.99
N CYS A 74 4.64 15.41 8.34
CA CYS A 74 4.60 14.50 9.49
C CYS A 74 4.88 13.05 9.07
N GLY A 75 5.70 12.86 8.02
CA GLY A 75 6.04 11.55 7.49
C GLY A 75 4.92 10.87 6.70
N GLY A 76 3.82 11.58 6.43
CA GLY A 76 2.65 11.09 5.72
C GLY A 76 1.55 10.52 6.61
N LEU A 77 1.71 10.49 7.95
CA LEU A 77 0.66 9.97 8.84
C LEU A 77 -0.60 10.83 8.74
N LYS A 78 -1.67 10.27 8.19
CA LYS A 78 -2.92 10.99 7.94
C LYS A 78 -3.53 11.52 9.25
N GLY A 79 -3.89 12.80 9.25
CA GLY A 79 -4.49 13.52 10.36
C GLY A 79 -3.52 13.88 11.49
N SER A 80 -2.21 13.73 11.29
CA SER A 80 -1.22 14.03 12.32
C SER A 80 -0.77 15.49 12.34
N CYS A 81 -0.88 16.24 11.24
CA CYS A 81 -0.60 17.67 11.30
C CYS A 81 -1.73 18.41 12.01
N ASP A 82 -1.45 18.99 13.19
CA ASP A 82 -2.39 19.87 13.89
C ASP A 82 -2.26 21.30 13.35
N LEU A 83 -3.09 21.61 12.36
CA LEU A 83 -3.18 22.92 11.69
C LEU A 83 -3.63 24.07 12.61
N LYS A 84 -3.92 23.81 13.89
CA LYS A 84 -4.19 24.88 14.86
C LYS A 84 -2.91 25.49 15.44
N VAL A 85 -1.85 24.69 15.48
CA VAL A 85 -0.55 25.03 16.09
C VAL A 85 0.62 24.82 15.13
N ASP A 86 0.33 24.35 13.91
CA ASP A 86 1.29 24.03 12.84
C ASP A 86 2.38 23.06 13.30
N ILE A 87 1.95 22.01 14.00
CA ILE A 87 2.83 20.99 14.59
C ILE A 87 2.26 19.58 14.37
N CYS A 88 3.13 18.63 14.06
CA CYS A 88 2.83 17.21 13.99
C CYS A 88 2.51 16.65 15.39
N ASP A 89 1.31 16.09 15.55
CA ASP A 89 0.91 15.25 16.67
C ASP A 89 0.67 13.82 16.15
N CYS A 90 1.67 12.96 16.36
CA CYS A 90 1.57 11.56 15.94
C CYS A 90 0.50 10.79 16.73
N SER A 91 0.25 11.17 17.98
CA SER A 91 -0.81 10.55 18.79
C SER A 91 -2.18 10.88 18.20
N LEU A 92 -2.39 12.13 17.79
CA LEU A 92 -3.60 12.57 17.11
C LEU A 92 -3.85 11.78 15.82
N GLY A 93 -2.81 11.59 15.00
CA GLY A 93 -2.91 10.79 13.77
C GLY A 93 -3.39 9.35 14.04
N PHE A 94 -2.75 8.65 14.99
CA PHE A 94 -3.16 7.28 15.32
C PHE A 94 -4.55 7.19 15.98
N VAL A 95 -4.91 8.16 16.83
CA VAL A 95 -6.25 8.19 17.43
C VAL A 95 -7.32 8.41 16.37
N LYS A 96 -7.10 9.33 15.41
CA LYS A 96 -7.99 9.53 14.26
C LYS A 96 -8.11 8.29 13.38
N ALA A 97 -7.05 7.48 13.29
CA ALA A 97 -7.05 6.20 12.58
C ALA A 97 -7.73 5.05 13.34
N GLY A 98 -8.23 5.29 14.56
CA GLY A 98 -9.01 4.32 15.34
C GLY A 98 -8.23 3.58 16.44
N TYR A 99 -6.97 3.95 16.71
CA TYR A 99 -6.23 3.40 17.84
C TYR A 99 -6.58 4.13 19.14
N SER A 100 -6.65 3.40 20.26
CA SER A 100 -6.99 4.01 21.56
C SER A 100 -5.93 4.98 22.09
N SER A 101 -4.68 4.81 21.65
CA SER A 101 -3.54 5.67 22.01
C SER A 101 -2.36 5.44 21.06
N TYR A 102 -1.35 6.31 21.13
CA TYR A 102 -0.06 6.09 20.48
C TYR A 102 0.58 4.75 20.90
N GLY A 103 0.53 4.39 22.19
CA GLY A 103 1.06 3.13 22.70
C GLY A 103 0.35 1.89 22.12
N ALA A 104 -0.97 1.97 21.91
CA ALA A 104 -1.72 0.92 21.23
C ALA A 104 -1.29 0.76 19.76
N ALA A 105 -1.07 1.86 19.04
CA ALA A 105 -0.52 1.81 17.69
C ALA A 105 0.88 1.18 17.67
N MET A 106 1.76 1.55 18.60
CA MET A 106 3.10 0.96 18.70
C MET A 106 3.07 -0.55 18.93
N THR A 107 2.07 -1.03 19.68
CA THR A 107 1.97 -2.45 20.07
C THR A 107 1.33 -3.31 18.97
N PHE A 108 0.32 -2.78 18.27
CA PHE A 108 -0.54 -3.59 17.40
C PHE A 108 -0.41 -3.27 15.91
N PHE A 109 0.29 -2.19 15.55
CA PHE A 109 0.37 -1.71 14.18
C PHE A 109 1.80 -1.48 13.71
N CYS A 110 2.56 -0.69 14.46
CA CYS A 110 3.90 -0.28 14.07
C CYS A 110 4.85 -1.46 14.05
N ASN A 111 5.54 -1.65 12.93
CA ASN A 111 6.41 -2.80 12.70
C ASN A 111 5.69 -4.16 12.81
N VAL A 112 4.35 -4.18 12.80
CA VAL A 112 3.50 -5.38 12.92
C VAL A 112 2.64 -5.57 11.68
N LYS A 113 1.90 -4.52 11.27
CA LYS A 113 1.03 -4.51 10.10
C LYS A 113 1.87 -4.66 8.83
N ASN A 114 1.51 -5.65 8.00
CA ASN A 114 2.13 -5.87 6.70
C ASN A 114 1.78 -4.76 5.72
N CYS A 115 2.73 -4.45 4.84
CA CYS A 115 2.58 -3.53 3.72
C CYS A 115 3.56 -3.90 2.61
N THR A 116 3.32 -3.33 1.43
CA THR A 116 4.26 -3.31 0.31
C THR A 116 4.52 -1.86 -0.09
N ARG A 117 5.41 -1.64 -1.07
CA ARG A 117 5.55 -0.31 -1.69
C ARG A 117 4.21 0.23 -2.20
N ALA A 118 3.42 -0.62 -2.85
CA ALA A 118 2.19 -0.23 -3.52
C ALA A 118 1.07 0.05 -2.51
N THR A 119 1.02 -0.68 -1.40
CA THR A 119 -0.07 -0.59 -0.44
C THR A 119 0.22 0.33 0.76
N ALA A 120 1.45 0.82 0.92
CA ALA A 120 1.88 1.62 2.07
C ALA A 120 0.95 2.81 2.37
N ALA A 121 0.52 3.56 1.35
CA ALA A 121 -0.33 4.73 1.54
C ALA A 121 -1.69 4.41 2.21
N GLU A 122 -2.18 3.19 2.03
CA GLU A 122 -3.44 2.70 2.57
C GLU A 122 -3.21 1.88 3.84
N ASP A 123 -2.36 0.85 3.78
CA ASP A 123 -2.08 -0.07 4.89
C ASP A 123 -1.38 0.62 6.05
N CYS A 124 -0.56 1.64 5.78
CA CYS A 124 0.27 2.32 6.76
C CYS A 124 -0.27 3.70 7.15
N LEU A 125 -1.55 3.98 6.90
CA LEU A 125 -2.19 5.26 7.26
C LEU A 125 -1.47 6.47 6.63
N GLY A 126 -0.86 6.26 5.47
CA GLY A 126 -0.05 7.26 4.76
C GLY A 126 1.44 7.27 5.12
N LEU A 127 1.86 6.57 6.18
CA LEU A 127 3.27 6.36 6.48
C LEU A 127 3.95 5.43 5.46
N GLN A 128 5.27 5.44 5.47
CA GLN A 128 6.06 4.54 4.63
C GLN A 128 6.03 3.10 5.14
N CYS A 129 6.20 2.17 4.22
CA CYS A 129 6.53 0.79 4.55
C CYS A 129 8.04 0.66 4.78
N ASN A 130 8.47 -0.08 5.80
CA ASN A 130 9.89 -0.38 6.00
C ASN A 130 10.40 -1.22 4.82
N PHE A 131 11.45 -0.71 4.17
CA PHE A 131 12.15 -1.43 3.12
C PHE A 131 13.44 -2.04 3.67
N GLY A 132 13.90 -3.08 2.99
CA GLY A 132 15.24 -3.63 3.14
C GLY A 132 16.03 -3.44 1.86
N THR A 133 17.15 -4.14 1.82
CA THR A 133 18.00 -4.25 0.63
C THR A 133 18.24 -5.71 0.28
N CYS A 134 18.26 -6.02 -1.01
CA CYS A 134 18.55 -7.37 -1.49
C CYS A 134 19.99 -7.77 -1.21
N VAL A 135 20.15 -8.94 -0.59
CA VAL A 135 21.40 -9.68 -0.47
C VAL A 135 21.31 -10.89 -1.39
N CYS A 136 22.19 -10.92 -2.39
CA CYS A 136 22.46 -12.03 -3.29
C CYS A 136 23.84 -12.61 -2.88
#